data_AF-A0A2V7Z5A8-F1
#
_entry.id   AF-A0A2V7Z5A8-F1
#
_cell.length_a   1.000
_cell.length_b   1.000
_cell.length_c   1.000
_cell.angle_alpha   90.00
_cell.angle_beta   90.00
_cell.angle_gamma   90.00
#
_symmetry.space_group_name_H-M   'P 1'
#
loop_
_entity.id
_entity.type
_entity.pdbx_description
1 polymer ?
#
loop_
_entity_poly.entity_id
_entity_poly.type
_entity_poly.pdbx_seq_one_letter_code
_entity_poly.pdbx_strand_id
1 'polypeptide(L)'
;MGASNEFTQYEPNRLVSFKVTSGSVAAQGWYVVEPAGSDRARLTSRIEMRPSGLIRLVQPLMAASLRREVEANLSDLKGLLEAKVEERSVPGKGLD
;
A
#
# COMPACT_ATOMS: atom_id res chain seq x y z
N MET A 1 -19.10 8.36 9.00
CA MET A 1 -18.61 8.73 7.65
C MET A 1 -17.46 7.80 7.32
N GLY A 2 -17.64 6.89 6.35
CA GLY A 2 -16.55 6.03 5.89
C GLY A 2 -15.62 6.79 4.94
N ALA A 3 -14.34 6.44 4.93
CA ALA A 3 -13.43 6.91 3.91
C ALA A 3 -13.80 6.27 2.56
N SER A 4 -13.85 7.06 1.49
CA SER A 4 -14.06 6.58 0.12
C SER A 4 -12.82 6.84 -0.73
N ASN A 5 -12.46 5.86 -1.54
CA ASN A 5 -11.37 5.91 -2.49
C ASN A 5 -11.90 5.56 -3.89
N GLU A 6 -11.40 6.27 -4.90
CA GLU A 6 -11.67 5.99 -6.31
C GLU A 6 -10.39 5.46 -6.96
N PHE A 7 -10.43 4.24 -7.52
CA PHE A 7 -9.31 3.71 -8.29
C PHE A 7 -9.26 4.38 -9.67
N THR A 8 -8.13 4.98 -9.99
CA THR A 8 -7.96 5.76 -11.23
C THR A 8 -7.11 5.06 -12.28
N GLN A 9 -6.33 4.03 -11.89
CA GLN A 9 -5.54 3.22 -12.80
C GLN A 9 -5.29 1.85 -12.19
N TYR A 10 -5.33 0.82 -13.03
CA TYR A 10 -5.04 -0.54 -12.65
C TYR A 10 -4.21 -1.22 -13.75
N GLU A 11 -3.02 -1.68 -13.39
CA GLU A 11 -2.18 -2.54 -14.20
C GLU A 11 -1.89 -3.82 -13.40
N PRO A 12 -2.35 -4.99 -13.87
CA PRO A 12 -2.15 -6.25 -13.16
C PRO A 12 -0.68 -6.46 -12.75
N ASN A 13 -0.48 -6.84 -11.50
CA ASN A 13 0.84 -7.14 -10.91
C ASN A 13 1.86 -5.99 -10.91
N ARG A 14 1.47 -4.76 -11.26
CA ARG A 14 2.40 -3.65 -11.42
C ARG A 14 1.97 -2.37 -10.74
N LEU A 15 0.73 -1.96 -10.92
CA LEU A 15 0.29 -0.62 -10.50
C LEU A 15 -1.18 -0.60 -10.08
N VAL A 16 -1.42 0.06 -8.96
CA VAL A 16 -2.76 0.53 -8.58
C VAL A 16 -2.64 1.99 -8.19
N SER A 17 -3.43 2.86 -8.83
CA SER A 17 -3.52 4.28 -8.49
C SER A 17 -4.91 4.60 -7.96
N PHE A 18 -5.02 5.45 -6.96
CA PHE A 18 -6.31 5.86 -6.40
C PHE A 18 -6.30 7.30 -5.92
N LYS A 19 -7.49 7.91 -5.86
CA LYS A 19 -7.75 9.20 -5.22
C LYS A 19 -8.55 8.98 -3.95
N VAL A 20 -8.22 9.75 -2.92
CA VAL A 20 -9.05 9.83 -1.72
C VAL A 20 -10.11 10.90 -1.98
N THR A 21 -11.38 10.49 -2.02
CA THR A 21 -12.52 11.36 -2.39
C THR A 21 -13.26 11.90 -1.17
N SER A 22 -12.78 11.60 0.04
CA SER A 22 -13.41 11.97 1.30
C SER A 22 -12.43 12.72 2.22
N GLY A 23 -12.95 13.67 3.01
CA GLY A 23 -12.16 14.50 3.93
C GLY A 23 -11.78 15.87 3.37
N SER A 24 -11.13 16.69 4.20
CA SER A 24 -10.72 18.06 3.85
C SER A 24 -9.39 18.12 3.09
N VAL A 25 -8.72 16.98 2.89
CA VAL A 25 -7.41 16.91 2.24
C VAL A 25 -7.50 16.06 0.99
N ALA A 26 -7.28 16.68 -0.17
CA ALA A 26 -7.13 15.96 -1.42
C ALA A 26 -5.81 15.16 -1.40
N ALA A 27 -5.91 13.86 -1.67
CA ALA A 27 -4.77 12.96 -1.74
C ALA A 27 -4.87 12.01 -2.93
N GLN A 28 -3.71 11.63 -3.46
CA GLN A 28 -3.55 10.59 -4.46
C GLN A 28 -2.56 9.56 -3.94
N GLY A 29 -2.85 8.29 -4.16
CA GLY A 29 -2.01 7.18 -3.74
C GLY A 29 -1.68 6.24 -4.89
N TRP A 30 -0.56 5.54 -4.74
CA TRP A 30 -0.10 4.51 -5.65
C TRP A 30 0.46 3.33 -4.85
N TYR A 31 0.19 2.14 -5.35
CA TYR A 31 0.93 0.92 -5.03
C TYR A 31 1.67 0.47 -6.28
N VAL A 32 2.99 0.48 -6.22
CA VAL A 32 3.87 0.03 -7.30
C VAL A 32 4.50 -1.29 -6.88
N VAL A 33 4.36 -2.30 -7.73
CA VAL A 33 4.95 -3.62 -7.50
C VAL A 33 6.05 -3.82 -8.54
N GLU A 34 7.25 -4.11 -8.05
CA GLU A 34 8.43 -4.35 -8.87
C GLU A 34 8.99 -5.74 -8.57
N PRO A 35 9.42 -6.51 -9.58
CA PRO A 35 10.16 -7.75 -9.35
C PRO A 35 11.43 -7.48 -8.53
N ALA A 36 11.69 -8.33 -7.54
CA ALA A 36 12.88 -8.27 -6.69
C ALA A 36 13.62 -9.62 -6.66
N GLY A 37 13.53 -10.39 -7.75
CA GLY A 37 14.00 -11.76 -7.88
C GLY A 37 13.03 -12.61 -8.70
N SER A 38 13.25 -13.91 -8.74
CA SER A 38 12.35 -14.88 -9.41
C SER A 38 11.06 -15.14 -8.66
N ASP A 39 11.08 -14.98 -7.34
CA ASP A 39 10.01 -15.34 -6.39
C ASP A 39 9.70 -14.22 -5.38
N ARG A 40 10.26 -13.02 -5.61
CA ARG A 40 10.15 -11.87 -4.70
C ARG A 40 9.62 -10.65 -5.43
N ALA A 41 8.88 -9.84 -4.69
CA ALA A 41 8.40 -8.55 -5.15
C ALA A 41 8.71 -7.45 -4.12
N ARG A 42 8.96 -6.24 -4.61
CA ARG A 42 9.01 -5.02 -3.83
C ARG A 42 7.71 -4.26 -4.05
N LEU A 43 6.96 -4.05 -2.98
CA LEU A 43 5.79 -3.18 -2.97
C LEU A 43 6.20 -1.81 -2.42
N THR A 44 6.01 -0.76 -3.22
CA THR A 44 6.21 0.63 -2.82
C THR A 44 4.85 1.31 -2.73
N SER A 45 4.49 1.80 -1.54
CA SER A 45 3.36 2.71 -1.37
C SER A 45 3.84 4.16 -1.50
N ARG A 46 3.18 4.94 -2.35
CA ARG A 46 3.41 6.39 -2.49
C ARG A 46 2.10 7.10 -2.23
N ILE A 47 2.16 8.16 -1.44
CA ILE A 47 1.00 9.03 -1.18
C ILE A 47 1.45 10.46 -1.40
N GLU A 48 0.69 11.20 -2.19
CA GLU A 48 0.84 12.63 -2.39
C GLU A 48 -0.38 13.34 -1.84
N MET A 49 -0.13 14.33 -0.98
CA MET A 49 -1.16 15.14 -0.34
C MET A 49 -0.84 16.61 -0.55
N ARG A 50 -1.90 17.40 -0.78
CA ARG A 50 -1.78 18.86 -0.90
C ARG A 50 -2.60 19.53 0.20
N PRO A 51 -2.10 19.57 1.44
CA PRO A 51 -2.79 20.27 2.52
C PRO A 51 -2.86 21.77 2.23
N SER A 52 -3.98 22.40 2.60
CA SER A 52 -4.24 23.83 2.40
C SER A 52 -4.69 24.49 3.71
N GLY A 53 -4.69 25.83 3.73
CA GLY A 53 -5.06 26.61 4.91
C GLY A 53 -4.16 26.34 6.12
N LEU A 54 -4.75 26.38 7.32
CA LEU A 54 -4.06 26.20 8.60
C LEU A 54 -3.44 24.79 8.76
N ILE A 55 -3.93 23.79 8.03
CA ILE A 55 -3.44 22.41 8.08
C ILE A 55 -1.98 22.30 7.59
N ARG A 56 -1.53 23.23 6.75
CA ARG A 56 -0.12 23.28 6.31
C ARG A 56 0.87 23.42 7.48
N LEU A 57 0.46 24.04 8.59
CA LEU A 57 1.32 24.25 9.75
C LEU A 57 1.69 22.94 10.47
N VAL A 58 0.81 21.92 10.37
CA VAL A 58 1.02 20.61 10.99
C VAL A 58 1.44 19.54 9.99
N GLN A 59 1.69 19.92 8.73
CA GLN A 59 2.02 19.00 7.63
C GLN A 59 3.19 18.04 7.96
N PRO A 60 4.33 18.48 8.56
CA PRO A 60 5.43 17.56 8.86
C PRO A 60 5.04 16.48 9.87
N LEU A 61 4.26 16.84 10.89
CA LEU A 61 3.78 15.90 11.90
C LEU A 61 2.78 14.92 11.30
N MET A 62 1.84 15.40 10.49
CA MET A 62 0.91 14.55 9.75
C MET A 62 1.63 13.57 8.82
N ALA A 63 2.61 14.05 8.05
CA ALA A 63 3.38 13.20 7.15
C ALA A 63 4.16 12.12 7.90
N ALA A 64 4.77 12.46 9.05
CA ALA A 64 5.47 11.50 9.89
C ALA A 64 4.51 10.45 10.49
N SER A 65 3.34 10.88 10.96
CA SER A 65 2.31 9.99 11.50
C SER A 65 1.79 9.03 10.42
N LEU A 66 1.42 9.55 9.25
CA LEU A 66 0.94 8.75 8.13
C LEU A 66 2.00 7.76 7.66
N ARG A 67 3.26 8.20 7.58
CA ARG A 67 4.37 7.33 7.20
C ARG A 67 4.50 6.13 8.17
N ARG A 68 4.47 6.38 9.47
CA ARG A 68 4.54 5.31 10.49
C ARG A 68 3.39 4.32 10.36
N GLU A 69 2.17 4.83 10.16
CA GLU A 69 0.98 3.99 9.98
C GLU A 69 1.06 3.13 8.71
N VAL A 70 1.49 3.73 7.59
CA VAL A 70 1.69 3.00 6.32
C VAL A 70 2.81 1.96 6.47
N GLU A 71 3.92 2.30 7.12
CA GLU A 71 5.02 1.36 7.37
C GLU A 71 4.56 0.15 8.22
N ALA A 72 3.78 0.38 9.28
CA ALA A 72 3.21 -0.69 10.09
C ALA A 72 2.27 -1.60 9.26
N ASN A 73 1.34 -0.99 8.52
CA ASN A 73 0.39 -1.73 7.68
C ASN A 73 1.09 -2.56 6.59
N LEU A 74 2.16 -2.04 5.98
CA LEU A 74 2.94 -2.77 4.97
C LEU A 74 3.76 -3.91 5.59
N SER A 75 4.25 -3.72 6.83
CA SER A 75 4.92 -4.78 7.58
C SER A 75 3.96 -5.94 7.87
N ASP A 76 2.75 -5.64 8.34
CA ASP A 76 1.72 -6.64 8.61
C ASP A 76 1.29 -7.37 7.34
N LEU A 77 1.06 -6.62 6.25
CA LEU A 77 0.73 -7.20 4.94
C LEU A 77 1.82 -8.14 4.43
N LYS A 78 3.09 -7.75 4.59
CA LYS A 78 4.23 -8.61 4.23
C LYS A 78 4.15 -9.94 4.98
N GLY A 79 3.95 -9.90 6.30
CA GLY A 79 3.82 -11.10 7.12
C GLY A 79 2.68 -12.02 6.65
N LEU A 80 1.50 -11.46 6.35
CA LEU A 80 0.35 -12.22 5.86
C LEU A 80 0.61 -12.88 4.49
N LEU A 81 1.25 -12.16 3.57
CA LEU A 81 1.55 -12.69 2.24
C LEU A 81 2.62 -13.77 2.29
N GLU A 82 3.68 -13.58 3.08
CA GLU A 82 4.77 -14.55 3.19
C GLU A 82 4.36 -15.82 3.93
N ALA A 83 3.54 -15.72 4.99
CA ALA A 83 2.97 -16.88 5.66
C ALA A 83 2.08 -17.72 4.73
N LYS A 84 1.27 -17.07 3.89
CA LYS A 84 0.43 -17.76 2.91
C LYS A 84 1.23 -18.44 1.79
N VAL A 85 2.36 -17.84 1.40
CA VAL A 85 3.30 -18.48 0.46
C VAL A 85 3.90 -19.73 1.08
N GLU A 86 4.29 -19.69 2.35
CA GLU A 86 4.83 -20.86 3.05
C GLU A 86 3.81 -22.02 3.13
N GLU A 87 2.54 -21.73 3.41
CA GLU A 87 1.46 -22.74 3.39
C GLU A 87 1.24 -23.34 1.99
N ARG A 88 1.35 -22.55 0.92
CA ARG A 88 1.30 -23.02 -0.47
C ARG A 88 2.54 -23.81 -0.91
N SER A 89 3.64 -23.71 -0.18
CA SER A 89 4.92 -24.31 -0.52
C SER A 89 5.10 -25.74 0.00
N VAL A 90 4.13 -26.30 0.75
CA VAL A 90 4.15 -27.72 1.13
C VAL A 90 3.87 -28.56 -0.13
N PRO A 91 4.86 -29.31 -0.66
CA PRO A 91 4.63 -30.15 -1.81
C PRO A 91 3.70 -31.29 -1.41
N GLY A 92 2.69 -31.56 -2.24
CA GLY A 92 1.96 -32.83 -2.17
C GLY A 92 2.97 -33.97 -2.15
N LYS A 93 2.91 -34.80 -1.09
CA LYS A 93 3.53 -36.13 -1.07
C LYS A 93 3.17 -36.80 -2.40
N GLY A 94 4.19 -37.14 -3.18
CA GLY A 94 4.04 -38.06 -4.29
C GLY A 94 3.28 -39.30 -3.79
N LEU A 95 2.18 -39.61 -4.44
CA LEU A 95 1.70 -40.99 -4.46
C LEU A 95 2.17 -41.56 -5.78
N ASP A 96 3.07 -42.52 -5.63
CA ASP A 96 3.42 -43.55 -6.61
C ASP A 96 2.17 -44.37 -7.00
#